data_AF-N0BN92-F1
#
_entry.id   AF-N0BN92-F1
#
_cell.length_a   1.000
_cell.length_b   1.000
_cell.length_c   1.000
_cell.angle_alpha   90.00
_cell.angle_beta   90.00
_cell.angle_gamma   90.00
#
_symmetry.space_group_name_H-M   'P 1'
#
loop_
_entity.id
_entity.type
_entity.pdbx_description
1 polymer ?
#
loop_
_entity_poly.entity_id
_entity_poly.type
_entity_poly.pdbx_seq_one_letter_code
_entity_poly.pdbx_strand_id
1 'polypeptide(L)'
;MRKIEPEYAIVGETVQKIRIGETEIPCCTTVDNLERVDSLMKSLLEYGVFTSQKDGERKEIKCEIDGDEEKRIRDFIASLGENERLLLETLSTENWLSKTEIDLRIMMKRRDFHEALANLSRKARVFGLIDRDEQLHEQKFESEEFHYRLKPIAKKIKEIMN
;
A
#
# COMPACT_ATOMS: atom_id res chain seq x y z
N MET A 1 -2.55 -18.45 -17.11
CA MET A 1 -2.22 -17.15 -17.75
C MET A 1 -0.73 -17.14 -18.09
N ARG A 2 -0.33 -16.62 -19.26
CA ARG A 2 1.10 -16.45 -19.58
C ARG A 2 1.67 -15.38 -18.64
N LYS A 3 2.81 -15.65 -18.00
CA LYS A 3 3.54 -14.64 -17.20
C LYS A 3 3.95 -13.51 -18.15
N ILE A 4 3.65 -12.27 -17.77
CA ILE A 4 4.12 -11.08 -18.48
C ILE A 4 5.48 -10.74 -17.86
N GLU A 5 6.53 -10.79 -18.66
CA GLU A 5 7.90 -10.48 -18.24
C GLU A 5 8.41 -9.25 -19.01
N PRO A 6 9.31 -8.45 -18.41
CA PRO A 6 9.90 -7.30 -19.10
C PRO A 6 10.94 -7.74 -20.14
N GLU A 7 10.82 -7.19 -21.34
CA GLU A 7 11.78 -7.34 -22.43
C GLU A 7 12.57 -6.05 -22.61
N TYR A 8 13.90 -6.14 -22.75
CA TYR A 8 14.78 -4.98 -22.80
C TYR A 8 15.38 -4.79 -24.20
N ALA A 9 15.18 -3.61 -24.80
CA ALA A 9 15.84 -3.22 -26.04
C ALA A 9 17.16 -2.50 -25.71
N ILE A 10 18.28 -3.18 -25.96
CA ILE A 10 19.63 -2.69 -25.68
C ILE A 10 20.29 -2.26 -26.99
N VAL A 11 20.82 -1.03 -27.01
CA VAL A 11 21.63 -0.50 -28.12
C VAL A 11 22.97 -0.07 -27.55
N GLY A 12 24.03 -0.79 -27.92
CA GLY A 12 25.35 -0.62 -27.30
C GLY A 12 25.30 -0.98 -25.81
N GLU A 13 25.77 -0.07 -24.95
CA GLU A 13 25.76 -0.23 -23.49
C GLU A 13 24.51 0.38 -22.83
N THR A 14 23.51 0.78 -23.63
CA THR A 14 22.34 1.50 -23.13
C THR A 14 21.05 0.71 -23.36
N VAL A 15 20.25 0.56 -22.31
CA VAL A 15 18.86 0.11 -22.39
C VAL A 15 18.02 1.30 -22.84
N GLN A 16 17.49 1.23 -24.06
CA GLN A 16 16.71 2.32 -24.66
C GLN A 16 15.21 2.16 -24.47
N LYS A 17 14.72 0.92 -24.34
CA LYS A 17 13.30 0.65 -24.15
C LYS A 17 13.09 -0.59 -23.29
N ILE A 18 12.02 -0.57 -22.51
CA ILE A 18 11.51 -1.72 -21.77
C ILE A 18 10.11 -2.00 -22.30
N ARG A 19 9.85 -3.23 -22.75
CA ARG A 19 8.54 -3.66 -23.21
C ARG A 19 7.93 -4.61 -22.18
N ILE A 20 6.68 -4.34 -21.81
CA ILE A 20 5.89 -5.18 -20.90
C ILE A 20 4.55 -5.44 -21.56
N GLY A 21 4.40 -6.64 -22.16
CA GLY A 21 3.26 -6.96 -22.98
C GLY A 21 3.09 -5.98 -24.15
N GLU A 22 2.01 -5.22 -24.15
CA GLU A 22 1.72 -4.19 -25.16
C GLU A 22 2.23 -2.79 -24.79
N THR A 23 2.76 -2.60 -23.56
CA THR A 23 3.29 -1.30 -23.10
C THR A 23 4.76 -1.17 -23.43
N GLU A 24 5.15 -0.06 -24.06
CA GLU A 24 6.54 0.33 -24.28
C GLU A 24 6.92 1.53 -23.41
N ILE A 25 8.00 1.39 -22.65
CA ILE A 25 8.53 2.43 -21.77
C ILE A 25 9.87 2.87 -22.34
N PRO A 26 10.01 4.13 -22.80
CA PRO A 26 11.31 4.66 -23.18
C PRO A 26 12.20 4.75 -21.93
N CYS A 27 13.42 4.25 -22.04
CA CYS A 27 14.41 4.24 -20.97
C CYS A 27 15.74 4.79 -21.51
N CYS A 28 16.57 5.34 -20.63
CA CYS A 28 17.92 5.72 -20.98
C CYS A 28 18.81 5.43 -19.78
N THR A 29 19.25 4.18 -19.67
CA THR A 29 20.10 3.70 -18.58
C THR A 29 21.15 2.74 -19.12
N THR A 30 22.28 2.61 -18.42
CA THR A 30 23.34 1.67 -18.77
C THR A 30 22.98 0.24 -18.39
N VAL A 31 23.58 -0.75 -19.08
CA VAL A 31 23.40 -2.18 -18.78
C VAL A 31 23.85 -2.52 -17.35
N ASP A 32 24.81 -1.79 -16.78
CA ASP A 32 25.26 -1.98 -15.38
C ASP A 32 24.14 -1.77 -14.35
N ASN A 33 23.10 -1.01 -14.71
CA ASN A 33 21.93 -0.77 -13.87
C ASN A 33 20.77 -1.73 -14.16
N LEU A 34 20.93 -2.69 -15.07
CA LEU A 34 19.84 -3.54 -15.55
C LEU A 34 19.23 -4.39 -14.44
N GLU A 35 20.02 -4.93 -13.51
CA GLU A 35 19.49 -5.71 -12.37
C GLU A 35 18.58 -4.87 -11.47
N ARG A 36 18.99 -3.62 -11.21
CA ARG A 36 18.20 -2.68 -10.41
C ARG A 36 16.91 -2.28 -11.13
N VAL A 37 17.00 -2.04 -12.43
CA VAL A 37 15.84 -1.75 -13.28
C VAL A 37 14.90 -2.94 -13.30
N ASP A 38 15.41 -4.15 -13.47
CA ASP A 38 14.61 -5.38 -13.50
C ASP A 38 13.89 -5.64 -12.17
N SER A 39 14.58 -5.42 -11.05
CA SER A 39 13.96 -5.47 -9.72
C SER A 39 12.81 -4.47 -9.58
N LEU A 40 13.00 -3.22 -10.04
CA LEU A 40 11.94 -2.21 -10.02
C LEU A 40 10.77 -2.56 -10.93
N MET A 41 11.04 -3.06 -12.15
CA MET A 41 10.00 -3.47 -13.09
C MET A 41 9.19 -4.65 -12.55
N LYS A 42 9.85 -5.62 -11.91
CA LYS A 42 9.19 -6.72 -11.21
C LYS A 42 8.30 -6.23 -10.08
N SER A 43 8.78 -5.30 -9.24
CA SER A 43 7.95 -4.69 -8.21
C SER A 43 6.74 -3.97 -8.81
N LEU A 44 6.91 -3.20 -9.89
CA LEU A 44 5.79 -2.52 -10.56
C LEU A 44 4.78 -3.49 -11.17
N LEU A 45 5.23 -4.65 -11.66
CA LEU A 45 4.37 -5.75 -12.11
C LEU A 45 3.60 -6.36 -10.94
N GLU A 46 4.25 -6.61 -9.81
CA GLU A 46 3.62 -7.08 -8.57
C GLU A 46 2.57 -6.08 -8.05
N TYR A 47 2.84 -4.79 -8.19
CA TYR A 47 1.90 -3.71 -7.85
C TYR A 47 0.77 -3.52 -8.89
N GLY A 48 0.74 -4.31 -9.97
CA GLY A 48 -0.32 -4.26 -10.98
C GLY A 48 -0.34 -2.96 -11.78
N VAL A 49 0.80 -2.26 -11.90
CA VAL A 49 0.91 -0.99 -12.63
C VAL A 49 0.67 -1.19 -14.14
N PHE A 50 1.10 -2.34 -14.67
CA PHE A 50 0.95 -2.68 -16.08
C PHE A 50 -0.25 -3.62 -16.27
N THR A 51 -1.45 -3.05 -16.34
CA THR A 51 -2.67 -3.77 -16.72
C THR A 51 -2.87 -3.67 -18.24
N SER A 52 -2.99 -4.82 -18.91
CA SER A 52 -3.29 -4.88 -20.35
C SER A 52 -4.69 -4.32 -20.62
N GLN A 53 -4.78 -3.16 -21.26
CA GLN A 53 -6.04 -2.68 -21.85
C GLN A 53 -6.31 -3.43 -23.16
N LYS A 54 -7.10 -4.50 -23.09
CA LYS A 54 -7.88 -4.94 -24.24
C LYS A 54 -9.35 -4.99 -23.82
N ASP A 55 -10.14 -4.20 -24.55
CA ASP A 55 -11.60 -4.19 -24.57
C ASP A 55 -12.30 -3.82 -23.25
N GLY A 56 -12.43 -2.52 -22.97
CA GLY A 56 -13.60 -1.87 -22.34
C GLY A 56 -14.10 -2.33 -20.96
N GLU A 57 -13.65 -3.46 -20.46
CA GLU A 57 -13.96 -4.08 -19.18
C GLU A 57 -12.64 -4.19 -18.43
N ARG A 58 -12.49 -3.39 -17.37
CA ARG A 58 -11.47 -3.67 -16.35
C ARG A 58 -11.81 -5.02 -15.73
N LYS A 59 -11.27 -6.11 -16.27
CA LYS A 59 -11.11 -7.32 -15.48
C LYS A 59 -10.10 -6.99 -14.40
N GLU A 60 -10.61 -6.78 -13.19
CA GLU A 60 -9.84 -6.84 -11.97
C GLU A 60 -8.96 -8.08 -12.05
N ILE A 61 -7.65 -7.88 -12.17
CA ILE A 61 -6.71 -8.89 -11.75
C ILE A 61 -6.85 -8.86 -10.23
N LYS A 62 -7.83 -9.60 -9.70
CA LYS A 62 -7.68 -10.17 -8.37
C LYS A 62 -6.39 -10.94 -8.48
N CYS A 63 -5.31 -10.39 -7.93
CA CYS A 63 -4.24 -11.24 -7.47
C CYS A 63 -4.96 -12.27 -6.60
N GLU A 64 -5.02 -13.51 -7.05
CA GLU A 64 -5.26 -14.64 -6.17
C GLU A 64 -4.05 -14.62 -5.24
N ILE A 65 -4.14 -13.81 -4.18
CA ILE A 65 -3.17 -13.75 -3.10
C ILE A 65 -3.45 -15.00 -2.28
N ASP A 66 -3.04 -16.14 -2.82
CA ASP A 66 -3.01 -17.43 -2.14
C ASP A 66 -1.83 -17.38 -1.16
N GLY A 67 -2.06 -16.66 -0.08
CA GLY A 67 -1.09 -16.34 0.95
C GLY A 67 -1.81 -16.16 2.26
N ASP A 68 -1.40 -16.97 3.24
CA ASP A 68 -1.85 -16.96 4.63
C ASP A 68 -2.18 -15.53 5.09
N GLU A 69 -3.45 -15.27 5.39
CA GLU A 69 -3.96 -13.97 5.83
C GLU A 69 -3.15 -13.49 7.05
N GLU A 70 -2.77 -14.40 7.94
CA GLU A 70 -1.93 -14.06 9.10
C GLU A 70 -0.55 -13.58 8.69
N LYS A 71 0.08 -14.24 7.70
CA LYS A 71 1.40 -13.81 7.21
C LYS A 71 1.34 -12.38 6.67
N ARG A 72 0.30 -12.04 5.90
CA ARG A 72 0.10 -10.67 5.37
C ARG A 72 -0.10 -9.65 6.48
N ILE A 73 -0.87 -10.00 7.50
CA ILE A 73 -1.06 -9.14 8.67
C ILE A 73 0.25 -8.95 9.42
N ARG A 74 1.05 -10.00 9.61
CA ARG A 74 2.38 -9.91 10.25
C ARG A 74 3.35 -9.05 9.44
N ASP A 75 3.40 -9.22 8.13
CA ASP A 75 4.24 -8.41 7.25
C ASP A 75 3.79 -6.94 7.25
N PHE A 76 2.48 -6.68 7.27
CA PHE A 76 1.93 -5.34 7.45
C PHE A 76 2.38 -4.72 8.78
N ILE A 77 2.22 -5.44 9.90
CA ILE A 77 2.63 -4.98 11.24
C ILE A 77 4.13 -4.67 11.27
N ALA A 78 4.96 -5.53 10.68
CA ALA A 78 6.40 -5.35 10.59
C ALA A 78 6.80 -4.13 9.76
N SER A 79 5.96 -3.71 8.81
CA SER A 79 6.19 -2.53 7.97
C SER A 79 5.82 -1.20 8.65
N LEU A 80 5.13 -1.22 9.79
CA LEU A 80 4.68 0.00 10.48
C LEU A 80 5.87 0.73 11.11
N GLY A 81 5.93 2.05 10.90
CA GLY A 81 6.83 2.90 11.67
C GLY A 81 6.24 3.16 13.06
N GLU A 82 7.02 3.85 13.90
CA GLU A 82 6.66 4.12 15.29
C GLU A 82 5.33 4.86 15.41
N ASN A 83 5.14 5.93 14.63
CA ASN A 83 3.92 6.73 14.66
C ASN A 83 2.69 5.96 14.14
N GLU A 84 2.84 5.16 13.07
CA GLU A 84 1.73 4.36 12.57
C GLU A 84 1.33 3.26 13.55
N ARG A 85 2.31 2.63 14.20
CA ARG A 85 2.07 1.61 15.22
C ARG A 85 1.34 2.20 16.44
N LEU A 86 1.82 3.33 16.94
CA LEU A 86 1.20 4.04 18.05
C LEU A 86 -0.24 4.47 17.75
N LEU A 87 -0.51 4.95 16.53
CA LEU A 87 -1.87 5.26 16.09
C LEU A 87 -2.76 4.02 16.01
N LEU A 88 -2.23 2.94 15.43
CA LEU A 88 -2.97 1.69 15.30
C LEU A 88 -3.35 1.15 16.68
N GLU A 89 -2.43 1.17 17.64
CA GLU A 89 -2.70 0.78 19.03
C GLU A 89 -3.76 1.68 19.69
N THR A 90 -3.65 2.99 19.49
CA THR A 90 -4.51 3.99 20.14
C THR A 90 -5.96 3.99 19.63
N LEU A 91 -6.16 3.90 18.32
CA LEU A 91 -7.49 4.04 17.71
C LEU A 91 -8.35 2.79 17.97
N SER A 92 -9.62 2.97 18.34
CA SER A 92 -10.54 1.85 18.56
C SER A 92 -11.17 1.37 17.25
N THR A 93 -11.50 0.07 17.16
CA THR A 93 -12.33 -0.50 16.08
C THR A 93 -13.83 -0.40 16.37
N GLU A 94 -14.21 -0.09 17.61
CA GLU A 94 -15.61 -0.10 18.08
C GLU A 94 -16.09 1.32 18.42
N ASN A 95 -15.27 2.08 19.13
CA ASN A 95 -15.61 3.41 19.62
C ASN A 95 -14.98 4.51 18.76
N TRP A 96 -15.69 5.63 18.62
CA TRP A 96 -15.13 6.85 18.07
C TRP A 96 -14.28 7.55 19.13
N LEU A 97 -13.09 7.98 18.75
CA LEU A 97 -12.23 8.81 19.59
C LEU A 97 -12.11 10.20 18.97
N SER A 98 -12.32 11.24 19.78
CA SER A 98 -12.07 12.63 19.39
C SER A 98 -10.57 12.88 19.18
N LYS A 99 -10.24 13.89 18.37
CA LYS A 99 -8.85 14.30 18.15
C LYS A 99 -8.15 14.68 19.46
N THR A 100 -8.87 15.32 20.38
CA THR A 100 -8.42 15.73 21.70
C THR A 100 -8.09 14.52 22.57
N GLU A 101 -8.96 13.50 22.61
CA GLU A 101 -8.67 12.25 23.34
C GLU A 101 -7.44 11.53 22.77
N ILE A 102 -7.27 11.55 21.46
CA ILE A 102 -6.09 10.94 20.83
C ILE A 102 -4.84 11.74 21.21
N ASP A 103 -4.87 13.07 21.12
CA ASP A 103 -3.73 13.93 21.47
C ASP A 103 -3.31 13.78 22.93
N LEU A 104 -4.25 13.58 23.85
CA LEU A 104 -3.96 13.29 25.24
C LEU A 104 -3.23 11.95 25.45
N ARG A 105 -3.41 10.98 24.53
CA ARG A 105 -2.79 9.65 24.64
C ARG A 105 -1.42 9.57 23.99
N ILE A 106 -1.25 10.20 22.83
CA ILE A 106 -0.03 10.02 21.99
C ILE A 106 0.79 11.29 21.80
N MET A 107 0.27 12.47 22.20
CA MET A 107 0.94 13.78 22.14
C MET A 107 1.63 14.07 20.80
N MET A 108 1.04 13.62 19.69
CA MET A 108 1.63 13.72 18.37
C MET A 108 1.35 15.08 17.73
N LYS A 109 2.33 15.67 17.04
CA LYS A 109 2.10 16.90 16.27
C LYS A 109 1.05 16.64 15.19
N ARG A 110 0.21 17.65 14.91
CA ARG A 110 -0.90 17.53 13.93
C ARG A 110 -0.45 17.02 12.55
N ARG A 111 0.70 17.48 12.04
CA ARG A 111 1.26 17.02 10.76
C ARG A 111 1.58 15.53 10.80
N ASP A 112 2.33 15.11 11.81
CA ASP A 112 2.78 13.73 11.98
C ASP A 112 1.59 12.77 12.14
N PHE A 113 0.52 13.23 12.82
CA PHE A 113 -0.73 12.49 12.94
C PHE A 113 -1.39 12.19 11.59
N HIS A 114 -1.60 13.22 10.75
CA HIS A 114 -2.24 13.03 9.45
C HIS A 114 -1.35 12.23 8.49
N GLU A 115 -0.04 12.44 8.55
CA GLU A 115 0.93 11.67 7.77
C GLU A 115 0.92 10.19 8.15
N ALA A 116 0.91 9.88 9.45
CA ALA A 116 0.87 8.51 9.94
C ALA A 116 -0.48 7.83 9.64
N LEU A 117 -1.62 8.53 9.75
CA LEU A 117 -2.93 8.02 9.29
C LEU A 117 -2.94 7.67 7.80
N ALA A 118 -2.40 8.56 6.96
CA ALA A 118 -2.34 8.33 5.52
C ALA A 118 -1.41 7.15 5.17
N ASN A 119 -0.27 7.04 5.85
CA ASN A 119 0.67 5.95 5.67
C ASN A 119 0.12 4.60 6.14
N LEU A 120 -0.63 4.57 7.24
CA LEU A 120 -1.30 3.37 7.73
C LEU A 120 -2.22 2.78 6.65
N SER A 121 -3.10 3.60 6.08
CA SER A 121 -4.01 3.17 5.02
C SER A 121 -3.26 2.81 3.73
N ARG A 122 -2.21 3.57 3.37
CA ARG A 122 -1.36 3.26 2.20
C ARG A 122 -0.70 1.89 2.32
N LYS A 123 -0.12 1.58 3.48
CA LYS A 123 0.49 0.27 3.74
C LYS A 123 -0.57 -0.83 3.73
N ALA A 124 -1.72 -0.62 4.37
CA ALA A 124 -2.79 -1.62 4.37
C ALA A 124 -3.25 -2.00 2.94
N ARG A 125 -3.29 -1.04 2.02
CA ARG A 125 -3.55 -1.29 0.59
C ARG A 125 -2.44 -2.11 -0.07
N VAL A 126 -1.19 -1.77 0.19
CA VAL A 126 -0.01 -2.50 -0.35
C VAL A 126 -0.04 -3.97 0.05
N PHE A 127 -0.42 -4.26 1.29
CA PHE A 127 -0.53 -5.63 1.80
C PHE A 127 -1.87 -6.32 1.46
N GLY A 128 -2.76 -5.65 0.72
CA GLY A 128 -4.06 -6.20 0.31
C GLY A 128 -5.02 -6.42 1.49
N LEU A 129 -4.89 -5.64 2.56
CA LEU A 129 -5.78 -5.68 3.72
C LEU A 129 -7.04 -4.83 3.51
N ILE A 130 -6.98 -3.83 2.65
CA ILE A 130 -8.11 -2.98 2.24
C ILE A 130 -8.00 -2.67 0.75
N ASP A 131 -9.12 -2.28 0.13
CA ASP A 131 -9.16 -1.98 -1.30
C ASP A 131 -8.44 -0.68 -1.67
N ARG A 132 -8.12 -0.51 -2.96
CA ARG A 132 -7.27 0.56 -3.50
C ARG A 132 -7.69 1.99 -3.13
N ASP A 133 -8.98 2.23 -2.98
CA ASP A 133 -9.51 3.57 -2.69
C ASP A 133 -10.05 3.69 -1.25
N GLU A 134 -9.80 2.68 -0.42
CA GLU A 134 -10.24 2.65 0.96
C GLU A 134 -9.19 3.18 1.94
N GLN A 135 -9.67 3.70 3.07
CA GLN A 135 -8.87 4.03 4.25
C GLN A 135 -9.04 2.94 5.32
N LEU A 136 -7.99 2.68 6.10
CA LEU A 136 -8.07 1.74 7.24
C LEU A 136 -8.83 2.34 8.42
N HIS A 137 -9.07 3.65 8.39
CA HIS A 137 -9.80 4.39 9.39
C HIS A 137 -11.03 5.07 8.77
N GLU A 138 -11.98 5.39 9.63
CA GLU A 138 -13.11 6.27 9.35
C GLU A 138 -12.93 7.56 10.12
N GLN A 139 -13.42 8.66 9.55
CA GLN A 139 -13.43 9.97 10.18
C GLN A 139 -14.80 10.61 10.08
N LYS A 140 -15.20 11.35 11.10
CA LYS A 140 -16.41 12.19 11.09
C LYS A 140 -16.14 13.51 11.81
N PHE A 141 -16.92 14.53 11.50
CA PHE A 141 -16.86 15.82 12.18
C PHE A 141 -18.13 16.01 13.00
N GLU A 142 -17.98 16.06 14.32
CA GLU A 142 -19.08 16.20 15.28
C GLU A 142 -18.64 17.14 16.40
N SER A 143 -19.55 17.98 16.89
CA SER A 143 -19.27 18.89 18.01
C SER A 143 -18.01 19.75 17.81
N GLU A 144 -17.84 20.28 16.60
CA GLU A 144 -16.70 21.14 16.21
C GLU A 144 -15.32 20.43 16.21
N GLU A 145 -15.30 19.09 16.25
CA GLU A 145 -14.06 18.30 16.30
C GLU A 145 -14.09 17.06 15.39
N PHE A 146 -12.92 16.69 14.86
CA PHE A 146 -12.74 15.44 14.14
C PHE A 146 -12.67 14.25 15.09
N HIS A 147 -13.42 13.21 14.76
CA HIS A 147 -13.44 11.94 15.45
C HIS A 147 -12.97 10.83 14.51
N TYR A 148 -12.23 9.87 15.05
CA TYR A 148 -11.59 8.80 14.30
C TYR A 148 -11.88 7.44 14.92
N ARG A 149 -11.97 6.42 14.07
CA ARG A 149 -11.94 5.00 14.46
C ARG A 149 -11.32 4.15 13.37
N LEU A 150 -10.88 2.96 13.69
CA LEU A 150 -10.43 1.97 12.70
C LEU A 150 -11.62 1.21 12.12
N LYS A 151 -11.50 0.78 10.87
CA LYS A 151 -12.47 -0.16 10.27
C LYS A 151 -12.42 -1.53 10.96
N PRO A 152 -13.50 -2.34 10.91
CA PRO A 152 -13.56 -3.65 11.57
C PRO A 152 -12.43 -4.61 11.19
N ILE A 153 -11.90 -4.53 9.97
CA ILE A 153 -10.77 -5.36 9.52
C ILE A 153 -9.50 -5.18 10.37
N ALA A 154 -9.32 -4.02 10.98
CA ALA A 154 -8.18 -3.76 11.86
C ALA A 154 -8.27 -4.54 13.18
N LYS A 155 -9.41 -5.16 13.51
CA LYS A 155 -9.57 -6.00 14.71
C LYS A 155 -8.62 -7.21 14.67
N LYS A 156 -8.58 -7.92 13.55
CA LYS A 156 -7.64 -9.04 13.34
C LYS A 156 -6.18 -8.59 13.43
N ILE A 157 -5.88 -7.39 12.91
CA ILE A 157 -4.53 -6.81 12.98
C ILE A 157 -4.13 -6.60 14.44
N LYS A 158 -5.02 -6.03 15.25
CA LYS A 158 -4.79 -5.82 16.68
C LYS A 158 -4.64 -7.11 17.47
N GLU A 159 -5.42 -8.14 17.14
CA GLU A 159 -5.32 -9.45 17.78
C GLU A 159 -3.95 -10.11 17.56
N ILE A 160 -3.34 -9.92 16.39
CA ILE A 160 -2.00 -10.46 16.06
C ILE A 160 -0.87 -9.60 16.63
N MET A 161 -1.12 -8.33 16.96
CA MET A 161 -0.13 -7.45 17.61
C MET A 161 0.05 -7.71 19.11
N ASN A 162 -0.96 -8.29 19.77
CA ASN A 162 -0.93 -8.63 21.19
C ASN A 162 -0.23 -9.97 21.45
#